data_AF-A0A7W0V1D2-F1
#
_entry.id   AF-A0A7W0V1D2-F1
#
_cell.length_a   1.000
_cell.length_b   1.000
_cell.length_c   1.000
_cell.angle_alpha   90.00
_cell.angle_beta   90.00
_cell.angle_gamma   90.00
#
_symmetry.space_group_name_H-M   'P 1'
#
loop_
_entity.id
_entity.type
_entity.pdbx_description
1 polymer ?
#
loop_
_entity_poly.entity_id
_entity_poly.type
_entity_poly.pdbx_seq_one_letter_code
_entity_poly.pdbx_strand_id
1 'polypeptide(L)'
;MSQQFTPNNPLPQGAVVPEETATFSPEIEAEVDRHLAKYPVKRSAILPLMFIVQRERGYLDPPGVAYLADRLGVRITDIWEVATFYSMINTERVGKYHFQICRTL
;
A
#
# COMPACT_ATOMS: atom_id res chain seq x y z
N MET A 1 -9.47 -30.23 -4.58
CA MET A 1 -8.31 -30.16 -3.68
C MET A 1 -8.02 -28.69 -3.42
N SER A 2 -8.67 -28.14 -2.40
CA SER A 2 -8.70 -26.72 -2.08
C SER A 2 -7.50 -26.38 -1.19
N GLN A 3 -6.44 -25.83 -1.78
CA GLN A 3 -5.30 -25.34 -1.01
C GLN A 3 -5.73 -24.07 -0.27
N GLN A 4 -5.89 -24.20 1.05
CA GLN A 4 -6.12 -23.09 1.96
C GLN A 4 -4.84 -22.25 2.03
N PHE A 5 -4.93 -21.01 1.56
CA PHE A 5 -3.95 -19.97 1.85
C PHE A 5 -4.05 -19.63 3.33
N THR A 6 -3.11 -20.12 4.13
CA THR A 6 -2.97 -19.73 5.53
C THR A 6 -2.03 -18.51 5.57
N PRO A 7 -2.52 -17.28 5.87
CA PRO A 7 -1.65 -16.14 6.02
C PRO A 7 -0.76 -16.36 7.25
N ASN A 8 0.54 -16.61 7.03
CA ASN A 8 1.56 -16.77 8.08
C ASN A 8 2.07 -15.42 8.64
N ASN A 9 1.26 -14.38 8.51
CA ASN A 9 1.49 -13.12 9.19
C ASN A 9 0.14 -12.69 9.74
N PRO A 10 -0.04 -12.60 11.07
CA PRO A 10 -1.26 -12.01 11.60
C PRO A 10 -1.40 -10.62 10.97
N LEU A 11 -2.60 -10.31 10.48
CA LEU A 11 -2.97 -8.93 10.17
C LEU A 11 -2.48 -8.07 11.36
N PRO A 12 -1.76 -6.96 11.13
CA PRO A 12 -1.25 -6.14 12.23
C PRO A 12 -2.40 -5.90 13.21
N GLN A 13 -2.22 -6.38 14.44
CA GLN A 13 -3.25 -6.41 15.48
C GLN A 13 -3.59 -4.97 15.84
N GLY A 14 -4.53 -4.40 15.09
CA GLY A 14 -4.72 -2.96 15.02
C GLY A 14 -5.05 -2.49 13.61
N ALA A 15 -5.92 -3.20 12.88
CA ALA A 15 -6.63 -2.64 11.72
C ALA A 15 -7.61 -1.56 12.22
N VAL A 16 -7.07 -0.51 12.82
CA VAL A 16 -7.79 0.69 13.18
C VAL A 16 -8.14 1.33 11.85
N VAL A 17 -9.44 1.46 11.56
CA VAL A 17 -9.91 2.30 10.48
C VAL A 17 -9.47 3.71 10.88
N PRO A 18 -8.45 4.31 10.25
CA PRO A 18 -8.03 5.64 10.64
C PRO A 18 -9.12 6.60 10.13
N GLU A 19 -9.73 7.34 11.04
CA GLU A 19 -10.66 8.42 10.69
C GLU A 19 -9.93 9.59 10.00
N GLU A 20 -8.61 9.61 10.05
CA GLU A 20 -7.76 10.64 9.45
C GLU A 20 -7.23 10.20 8.09
N THR A 21 -7.62 10.91 7.03
CA THR A 21 -7.11 10.69 5.67
C THR A 21 -5.80 11.42 5.46
N ALA A 22 -4.81 10.72 4.90
CA ALA A 22 -3.56 11.34 4.47
C ALA A 22 -3.83 12.45 3.44
N THR A 23 -3.35 13.67 3.71
CA THR A 23 -3.36 14.78 2.74
C THR A 23 -2.04 14.79 1.98
N PHE A 24 -2.09 14.83 0.65
CA PHE A 24 -0.94 14.93 -0.24
C PHE A 24 -0.92 16.30 -0.96
N SER A 25 0.26 16.67 -1.48
CA SER A 25 0.40 17.91 -2.25
C SER A 25 -0.32 17.80 -3.61
N PRO A 26 -0.75 18.92 -4.22
CA PRO A 26 -1.49 18.89 -5.49
C PRO A 26 -0.67 18.28 -6.65
N GLU A 27 0.66 18.34 -6.60
CA GLU A 27 1.54 17.72 -7.58
C GLU A 27 1.46 16.18 -7.53
N ILE A 28 1.35 15.62 -6.32
CA ILE A 28 1.21 14.18 -6.08
C ILE A 28 -0.17 13.69 -6.51
N GLU A 29 -1.22 14.46 -6.22
CA GLU A 29 -2.57 14.16 -6.70
C GLU A 29 -2.60 14.09 -8.24
N ALA A 30 -1.94 15.03 -8.93
CA ALA A 30 -1.83 14.99 -10.38
C ALA A 30 -1.03 13.76 -10.88
N GLU A 31 -0.04 13.29 -10.11
CA GLU A 31 0.68 12.03 -10.41
C GLU A 31 -0.23 10.81 -10.24
N VAL A 32 -0.98 10.74 -9.15
CA VAL A 32 -1.96 9.69 -8.88
C VAL A 32 -2.99 9.62 -10.02
N ASP A 33 -3.52 10.77 -10.47
CA ASP A 33 -4.48 10.84 -11.58
C ASP A 33 -3.90 10.32 -12.89
N ARG A 34 -2.66 10.69 -13.20
CA ARG A 34 -1.94 10.16 -14.38
C ARG A 34 -1.74 8.66 -14.31
N HIS A 35 -1.51 8.11 -13.11
CA HIS A 35 -1.38 6.67 -12.93
C HIS A 35 -2.73 5.96 -13.04
N LEU A 36 -3.78 6.50 -12.43
CA LEU A 36 -5.13 5.94 -12.52
C LEU A 36 -5.66 5.91 -13.96
N ALA A 37 -5.37 6.93 -14.76
CA ALA A 37 -5.78 6.99 -16.16
C ALA A 37 -5.19 5.87 -17.03
N LYS A 38 -4.07 5.27 -16.63
CA LYS A 38 -3.42 4.16 -17.37
C LYS A 38 -4.13 2.83 -17.17
N TYR A 39 -4.91 2.67 -16.12
CA TYR A 39 -5.53 1.40 -15.76
C TYR A 39 -7.04 1.42 -16.03
N PRO A 40 -7.58 0.54 -16.89
CA PRO A 40 -9.03 0.45 -17.09
C PRO A 40 -9.76 -0.04 -15.84
N VAL A 41 -9.08 -0.81 -14.99
CA VAL A 41 -9.61 -1.30 -13.71
C VAL A 41 -8.84 -0.62 -12.57
N LYS A 42 -9.56 0.15 -11.74
CA LYS A 42 -8.95 0.90 -10.63
C LYS A 42 -8.16 0.01 -9.67
N ARG A 43 -8.67 -1.19 -9.34
CA ARG A 43 -7.98 -2.16 -8.46
C ARG A 43 -6.55 -2.49 -8.90
N SER A 44 -6.28 -2.50 -10.21
CA SER A 44 -4.94 -2.80 -10.73
C SER A 44 -3.91 -1.70 -10.41
N ALA A 45 -4.38 -0.50 -10.09
CA ALA A 45 -3.53 0.63 -9.73
C ALA A 45 -3.16 0.68 -8.24
N ILE A 46 -3.56 -0.33 -7.42
CA ILE A 46 -3.21 -0.37 -5.98
C ILE A 46 -1.69 -0.28 -5.78
N LEU A 47 -0.93 -1.12 -6.46
CA LEU A 47 0.52 -1.21 -6.29
C LEU A 47 1.27 0.10 -6.65
N PRO A 48 1.07 0.72 -7.83
CA PRO A 48 1.74 1.99 -8.14
C PRO A 48 1.33 3.12 -7.20
N LEU A 49 0.07 3.18 -6.76
CA LEU A 49 -0.36 4.21 -5.81
C LEU A 49 0.24 4.00 -4.42
N MET A 50 0.38 2.75 -3.96
CA MET A 50 1.10 2.44 -2.71
C MET A 50 2.55 2.93 -2.74
N PHE A 51 3.24 2.77 -3.87
CA PHE A 51 4.61 3.27 -4.01
C PHE A 51 4.71 4.79 -3.89
N ILE A 52 3.72 5.53 -4.42
CA ILE A 52 3.67 6.99 -4.28
C ILE A 52 3.49 7.37 -2.81
N VAL A 53 2.54 6.75 -2.10
CA VAL A 53 2.32 6.98 -0.66
C VAL A 53 3.58 6.67 0.15
N GLN A 54 4.21 5.53 -0.10
CA GLN A 54 5.43 5.11 0.58
C GLN A 54 6.63 6.02 0.24
N ARG A 55 6.69 6.63 -0.95
CA ARG A 55 7.73 7.59 -1.32
C ARG A 55 7.62 8.87 -0.48
N GLU A 56 6.41 9.38 -0.32
CA GLU A 56 6.15 10.63 0.40
C GLU A 56 6.28 10.44 1.93
N ARG A 57 5.81 9.30 2.45
CA ARG A 57 5.77 9.05 3.91
C ARG A 57 6.89 8.15 4.45
N GLY A 58 7.60 7.45 3.56
CA GLY A 58 8.67 6.49 3.88
C GLY A 58 8.20 5.06 4.20
N TYR A 59 6.95 4.89 4.61
CA TYR A 59 6.30 3.60 4.89
C TYR A 59 4.79 3.72 4.64
N LEU A 60 4.11 2.58 4.59
CA LEU A 60 2.66 2.50 4.42
C LEU A 60 1.98 2.58 5.79
N ASP A 61 1.53 3.78 6.15
CA ASP A 61 0.82 4.06 7.38
C ASP A 61 -0.70 3.86 7.22
N PRO A 62 -1.45 3.63 8.33
CA PRO A 62 -2.90 3.43 8.26
C PRO A 62 -3.65 4.61 7.57
N PRO A 63 -3.37 5.90 7.85
CA PRO A 63 -3.96 7.03 7.11
C PRO A 63 -3.69 7.01 5.59
N GLY A 64 -2.49 6.58 5.18
CA GLY A 64 -2.13 6.37 3.78
C GLY A 64 -2.98 5.27 3.13
N VAL A 65 -3.25 4.18 3.85
CA VAL A 65 -4.15 3.10 3.39
C VAL A 65 -5.59 3.59 3.23
N ALA A 66 -6.09 4.41 4.16
CA ALA A 66 -7.43 5.01 4.05
C ALA A 66 -7.56 5.92 2.82
N TYR A 67 -6.55 6.76 2.55
CA TYR A 67 -6.50 7.57 1.34
C TYR A 67 -6.56 6.71 0.06
N LEU A 68 -5.80 5.62 0.01
CA LEU A 68 -5.82 4.69 -1.12
C LEU A 68 -7.19 4.04 -1.30
N ALA A 69 -7.82 3.60 -0.21
CA ALA A 69 -9.15 2.98 -0.23
C ALA A 69 -10.19 3.93 -0.84
N ASP A 70 -10.20 5.19 -0.41
CA ASP A 70 -11.11 6.22 -0.92
C ASP A 70 -10.86 6.52 -2.40
N ARG A 71 -9.59 6.74 -2.78
CA ARG A 71 -9.21 7.09 -4.16
C ARG A 71 -9.56 5.97 -5.16
N LEU A 72 -9.31 4.72 -4.78
CA LEU A 72 -9.51 3.55 -5.63
C LEU A 72 -10.93 2.98 -5.55
N GLY A 73 -11.69 3.33 -4.49
CA GLY A 73 -13.00 2.76 -4.20
C GLY A 73 -12.94 1.27 -3.85
N VAL A 74 -11.87 0.84 -3.17
CA VAL A 74 -11.64 -0.55 -2.77
C VAL A 74 -11.67 -0.70 -1.25
N ARG A 75 -11.87 -1.92 -0.75
CA ARG A 75 -11.88 -2.15 0.69
C ARG A 75 -10.46 -2.06 1.23
N ILE A 76 -10.33 -1.57 2.46
CA ILE A 76 -9.06 -1.54 3.20
C ILE A 76 -8.42 -2.94 3.25
N THR A 77 -9.21 -4.00 3.40
CA THR A 77 -8.74 -5.40 3.39
C THR A 77 -8.01 -5.76 2.10
N ASP A 78 -8.53 -5.35 0.94
CA ASP A 78 -7.91 -5.66 -0.36
C ASP A 78 -6.54 -4.96 -0.49
N ILE A 79 -6.36 -3.80 0.15
CA ILE A 79 -5.09 -3.06 0.18
C ILE A 79 -4.10 -3.76 1.12
N TRP A 80 -4.52 -4.19 2.31
CA TRP A 80 -3.66 -4.92 3.24
C TRP A 80 -3.20 -6.27 2.70
N GLU A 81 -4.05 -6.97 1.94
CA GLU A 81 -3.67 -8.20 1.25
C GLU A 81 -2.50 -7.93 0.29
N VAL A 82 -2.55 -6.86 -0.48
CA VAL A 82 -1.47 -6.49 -1.42
C VAL A 82 -0.22 -6.03 -0.66
N ALA A 83 -0.38 -5.24 0.40
CA ALA A 83 0.73 -4.72 1.20
C ALA A 83 1.53 -5.83 1.89
N THR A 84 0.84 -6.87 2.38
CA THR A 84 1.48 -8.03 3.03
C THR A 84 2.05 -9.02 2.02
N PHE A 85 1.52 -9.05 0.80
CA PHE A 85 2.00 -9.94 -0.26
C PHE A 85 3.34 -9.48 -0.87
N TYR A 86 3.53 -8.18 -1.06
CA TYR A 86 4.75 -7.63 -1.67
C TYR A 86 5.76 -7.18 -0.62
N SER A 87 6.90 -7.86 -0.53
CA SER A 87 7.99 -7.53 0.42
C SER A 87 8.64 -6.15 0.21
N MET A 88 8.40 -5.49 -0.92
CA MET A 88 8.88 -4.12 -1.19
C MET A 88 8.09 -3.05 -0.44
N ILE A 89 6.86 -3.37 -0.02
CA ILE A 89 5.99 -2.43 0.68
C ILE A 89 6.28 -2.53 2.17
N ASN A 90 6.79 -1.46 2.75
CA ASN A 90 7.12 -1.42 4.16
C ASN A 90 5.88 -1.00 4.94
N THR A 91 5.32 -1.89 5.76
CA THR A 91 4.19 -1.58 6.66
C THR A 91 4.63 -0.88 7.95
N GLU A 92 5.93 -0.87 8.22
CA GLU A 92 6.54 -0.27 9.40
C GLU A 92 7.59 0.76 9.00
N ARG A 93 7.90 1.66 9.94
CA ARG A 93 8.87 2.73 9.70
C ARG A 93 10.27 2.17 9.52
N VAL A 94 10.79 2.25 8.30
CA VAL A 94 12.19 1.91 7.99
C VAL A 94 13.12 3.11 8.21
N GLY A 95 14.41 2.83 8.40
CA GLY A 95 15.45 3.86 8.43
C GLY A 95 15.60 4.56 7.07
N LYS A 96 16.39 5.65 7.03
CA LYS A 96 16.70 6.39 5.79
C LYS A 96 17.32 5.50 4.70
N TYR A 97 18.04 4.47 5.11
CA TYR A 97 18.71 3.53 4.22
C TYR A 97 18.20 2.11 4.52
N HIS A 98 17.56 1.49 3.54
CA HIS A 98 17.12 0.10 3.60
C HIS A 98 18.01 -0.77 2.70
N PHE A 99 18.96 -1.48 3.29
CA PHE A 99 19.87 -2.37 2.57
C PHE A 99 19.26 -3.76 2.43
N GLN A 100 18.98 -4.19 1.20
CA GLN A 100 18.48 -5.53 0.90
C GLN A 100 19.58 -6.34 0.21
N ILE A 101 20.11 -7.35 0.91
CA ILE A 101 21.19 -8.21 0.40
C ILE A 101 20.56 -9.47 -0.21
N CYS A 102 20.70 -9.63 -1.52
CA CYS A 102 20.31 -10.87 -2.18
C CYS A 102 21.20 -12.03 -1.72
N ARG A 103 20.60 -13.13 -1.28
CA ARG A 103 21.30 -14.34 -0.82
C ARG A 103 20.98 -15.57 -1.67
N THR A 104 20.44 -15.38 -2.87
CA THR A 104 20.18 -16.48 -3.79
C THR A 104 21.50 -16.97 -4.40
N LEU A 105 21.68 -18.31 -4.41
CA LEU A 105 22.88 -19.01 -4.89
C LEU A 105 22.98 -19.04 -6.41
#